data_AF-A0A3Q4GST7-F1
#
_entry.id   AF-A0A3Q4GST7-F1
#
_cell.length_a   1.000
_cell.length_b   1.000
_cell.length_c   1.000
_cell.angle_alpha   90.00
_cell.angle_beta   90.00
_cell.angle_gamma   90.00
#
_symmetry.space_group_name_H-M   'P 1'
#
loop_
_entity.id
_entity.type
_entity.pdbx_description
1 polymer ?
#
loop_
_entity_poly.entity_id
_entity_poly.type
_entity_poly.pdbx_seq_one_letter_code
_entity_poly.pdbx_strand_id
1 'polypeptide(L)'
;MWVRLICFHLCVLGDSHDSKIKEGMNIWLSGEGCSLILKPSRVVVGFGESVSVSCEAARPVRVLGWESAISASHTQEDRSVQWKVDSLIDWIEEPICYGVFFTAPKQCEEKLNLVLYKTPDSVSIRQVNHTGPMVAGKEYQLLCEVQNIAPVQYLSLRWYRGQTEVYNHSFSDLTSSSPVQVSSILVITPTKAENGVQYKCVAELELGPEGPQPPPTVSSEPLNASVYCESLNDHIRNTARSLSFLQVFFSGVFVLFCFFTFTFATLAMEVHIYETIFLSSRISSEYAVLGNYHLICQCCFRM
;
A
#
# COMPACT_ATOMS: atom_id res chain seq x y z
N MET A 1 32.57 8.21 -3.03
CA MET A 1 33.05 7.09 -2.20
C MET A 1 32.28 5.80 -2.52
N TRP A 2 32.15 5.45 -3.81
CA TRP A 2 31.37 4.30 -4.30
C TRP A 2 32.14 3.44 -5.31
N VAL A 3 33.42 3.75 -5.55
CA VAL A 3 34.26 3.12 -6.59
C VAL A 3 35.15 1.99 -6.02
N ARG A 4 35.20 1.80 -4.69
CA ARG A 4 36.04 0.76 -4.08
C ARG A 4 35.37 -0.60 -3.89
N LEU A 5 34.04 -0.72 -4.02
CA LEU A 5 33.35 -2.01 -3.87
C LEU A 5 33.39 -2.89 -5.14
N ILE A 6 33.66 -2.34 -6.33
CA ILE A 6 33.55 -3.12 -7.58
C ILE A 6 34.82 -3.93 -7.88
N CYS A 7 35.98 -3.59 -7.33
CA CYS A 7 37.23 -4.31 -7.62
C CYS A 7 37.43 -5.63 -6.86
N PHE A 8 36.74 -5.88 -5.75
CA PHE A 8 36.94 -7.11 -4.98
C PHE A 8 36.13 -8.31 -5.51
N HIS A 9 35.13 -8.09 -6.36
CA HIS A 9 34.26 -9.16 -6.85
C HIS A 9 34.84 -9.98 -8.02
N LEU A 10 36.00 -9.59 -8.57
CA LEU A 10 36.56 -10.16 -9.81
C LEU A 10 37.72 -11.15 -9.63
N CYS A 11 38.13 -11.48 -8.39
CA CYS A 11 39.22 -12.45 -8.16
C CYS A 11 38.79 -13.87 -7.79
N VAL A 12 37.49 -14.22 -7.87
CA VAL A 12 36.98 -15.57 -7.52
C VAL A 12 36.35 -16.28 -8.73
N LEU A 13 36.86 -16.02 -9.93
CA LEU A 13 36.53 -16.81 -11.13
C LEU A 13 37.83 -17.31 -11.75
N GLY A 14 38.15 -18.57 -11.47
CA GLY A 14 39.35 -19.26 -11.95
C GLY A 14 39.34 -20.74 -11.56
N ASP A 15 38.48 -21.48 -12.25
CA ASP A 15 38.49 -22.91 -12.59
C ASP A 15 39.09 -23.97 -11.63
N SER A 16 38.23 -24.92 -11.23
CA SER A 16 38.59 -26.35 -11.34
C SER A 16 37.34 -27.22 -11.41
N HIS A 17 37.10 -27.78 -12.60
CA HIS A 17 36.17 -28.87 -12.85
C HIS A 17 36.97 -30.18 -12.83
N ASP A 18 36.70 -31.10 -11.90
CA ASP A 18 36.50 -32.53 -12.19
C ASP A 18 35.88 -33.26 -10.98
N SER A 19 35.28 -34.41 -11.24
CA SER A 19 34.10 -34.95 -10.57
C SER A 19 34.34 -36.30 -9.87
N LYS A 20 33.65 -36.47 -8.72
CA LYS A 20 33.22 -37.70 -8.01
C LYS A 20 34.25 -38.78 -7.64
N ILE A 21 34.38 -39.04 -6.33
CA ILE A 21 34.11 -40.36 -5.69
C ILE A 21 33.50 -40.13 -4.28
N LYS A 22 32.43 -40.86 -3.95
CA LYS A 22 31.81 -40.95 -2.61
C LYS A 22 32.51 -42.04 -1.79
N GLU A 23 32.93 -41.74 -0.56
CA GLU A 23 32.79 -42.64 0.59
C GLU A 23 33.04 -41.88 1.90
N GLY A 24 32.30 -42.24 2.95
CA GLY A 24 32.16 -41.46 4.18
C GLY A 24 33.45 -41.36 5.00
N MET A 25 33.79 -40.11 5.33
CA MET A 25 34.68 -39.78 6.43
C MET A 25 34.15 -38.46 7.01
N ASN A 26 33.71 -38.48 8.28
CA ASN A 26 33.37 -37.26 9.01
C ASN A 26 34.66 -36.49 9.29
N ILE A 27 35.13 -35.75 8.28
CA ILE A 27 36.22 -34.80 8.46
C ILE A 27 35.58 -33.55 9.06
N TRP A 28 35.78 -33.35 10.37
CA TRP A 28 35.74 -32.01 10.93
C TRP A 28 36.90 -31.23 10.30
N LEU A 29 36.68 -30.70 9.10
CA LEU A 29 37.47 -29.59 8.59
C LEU A 29 37.05 -28.38 9.42
N SER A 30 37.63 -28.24 10.61
CA SER A 30 37.79 -26.94 11.22
C SER A 30 38.61 -26.11 10.24
N GLY A 31 37.93 -25.40 9.33
CA GLY A 31 38.53 -24.22 8.72
C GLY A 31 39.04 -23.35 9.86
N GLU A 32 40.28 -22.88 9.76
CA GLU A 32 40.89 -21.97 10.73
C GLU A 32 39.99 -20.73 10.89
N GLY A 33 39.05 -20.81 11.84
CA GLY A 33 38.07 -19.76 12.10
C GLY A 33 38.74 -18.50 12.60
N CYS A 34 38.09 -17.37 12.38
CA CYS A 34 38.57 -16.09 12.88
C CYS A 34 38.72 -16.13 14.41
N SER A 35 39.85 -15.65 14.93
CA SER A 35 40.15 -15.68 16.37
C SER A 35 39.53 -14.50 17.14
N LEU A 36 38.46 -13.91 16.62
CA LEU A 36 37.75 -12.79 17.23
C LEU A 36 36.43 -13.29 17.80
N ILE A 37 36.09 -12.87 19.02
CA ILE A 37 34.89 -13.28 19.73
C ILE A 37 34.11 -12.02 20.11
N LEU A 38 32.88 -11.92 19.61
CA LEU A 38 31.96 -10.84 19.95
C LEU A 38 31.13 -11.22 21.17
N LYS A 39 31.02 -10.32 22.14
CA LYS A 39 30.25 -10.50 23.37
C LYS A 39 29.33 -9.30 23.64
N PRO A 40 28.01 -9.48 23.49
CA PRO A 40 27.34 -10.63 22.86
C PRO A 40 27.61 -10.69 21.34
N SER A 41 27.34 -11.83 20.71
CA SER A 41 27.52 -12.02 19.25
C SER A 41 26.37 -11.44 18.42
N ARG A 42 25.20 -11.27 19.05
CA ARG A 42 24.02 -10.60 18.50
C ARG A 42 23.47 -9.62 19.52
N VAL A 43 23.05 -8.44 19.05
CA VAL A 43 22.40 -7.43 19.88
C VAL A 43 21.10 -6.99 19.22
N VAL A 44 20.05 -6.88 20.03
CA VAL A 44 18.79 -6.21 19.67
C VAL A 44 18.68 -4.97 20.55
N VAL A 45 18.48 -3.81 19.95
CA VAL A 45 18.47 -2.52 20.66
C VAL A 45 17.39 -1.61 20.10
N GLY A 46 16.67 -0.93 20.99
CA GLY A 46 15.64 0.03 20.61
C GLY A 46 16.25 1.30 20.03
N PHE A 47 15.53 1.92 19.09
CA PHE A 47 15.93 3.20 18.51
C PHE A 47 16.13 4.28 19.58
N GLY A 48 17.33 4.87 19.62
CA GLY A 48 17.75 5.88 20.60
C GLY A 48 18.28 5.32 21.92
N GLU A 49 18.36 4.00 22.08
CA GLU A 49 18.96 3.38 23.28
C GLU A 49 20.48 3.22 23.15
N SER A 50 21.15 3.08 24.29
CA SER A 50 22.59 2.84 24.35
C SER A 50 22.92 1.37 24.09
N VAL A 51 24.02 1.11 23.41
CA VAL A 51 24.52 -0.25 23.16
C VAL A 51 26.01 -0.35 23.47
N SER A 52 26.43 -1.52 23.95
CA SER A 52 27.83 -1.82 24.23
C SER A 52 28.16 -3.27 23.89
N VAL A 53 29.19 -3.50 23.08
CA VAL A 53 29.64 -4.82 22.66
C VAL A 53 31.15 -4.92 22.79
N SER A 54 31.63 -6.01 23.39
CA SER A 54 33.05 -6.29 23.50
C SER A 54 33.50 -7.19 22.35
N CYS A 55 34.62 -6.84 21.72
CA CYS A 55 35.35 -7.74 20.86
C CYS A 55 36.60 -8.23 21.57
N GLU A 56 36.83 -9.54 21.55
CA GLU A 56 37.96 -10.18 22.21
C GLU A 56 38.80 -11.00 21.21
N ALA A 57 40.11 -10.81 21.24
CA ALA A 57 41.06 -11.60 20.46
C ALA A 57 41.52 -12.83 21.26
N ALA A 58 41.24 -14.03 20.74
CA ALA A 58 41.63 -15.30 21.36
C ALA A 58 43.15 -15.56 21.32
N ARG A 59 43.91 -14.80 20.51
CA ARG A 59 45.36 -14.91 20.37
C ARG A 59 46.03 -13.53 20.34
N PRO A 60 47.37 -13.45 20.53
CA PRO A 60 48.08 -12.18 20.55
C PRO A 60 47.85 -11.37 19.28
N VAL A 61 47.40 -10.13 19.46
CA VAL A 61 47.00 -9.20 18.41
C VAL A 61 47.95 -7.99 18.42
N ARG A 62 48.25 -7.43 17.25
CA ARG A 62 49.00 -6.18 17.08
C ARG A 62 48.08 -4.98 17.20
N VAL A 63 46.90 -5.08 16.58
CA VAL A 63 45.86 -4.05 16.57
C VAL A 63 44.51 -4.76 16.60
N LEU A 64 43.67 -4.39 17.54
CA LEU A 64 42.29 -4.83 17.65
C LEU A 64 41.40 -3.59 17.67
N GLY A 65 40.31 -3.59 16.90
CA GLY A 65 39.46 -2.41 16.81
C GLY A 65 38.08 -2.69 16.25
N TRP A 66 37.27 -1.64 16.26
CA TRP A 66 35.95 -1.54 15.67
C TRP A 66 35.97 -0.51 14.56
N GLU A 67 35.54 -0.93 13.37
CA GLU A 67 35.16 -0.06 12.28
C GLU A 67 33.64 0.19 12.38
N SER A 68 33.23 1.45 12.52
CA SER A 68 31.86 1.89 12.75
C SER A 68 31.71 3.32 12.26
N ALA A 69 30.55 3.67 11.69
CA ALA A 69 30.32 5.03 11.21
C ALA A 69 30.12 6.03 12.37
N ILE A 70 29.62 5.54 13.50
CA ILE A 70 29.29 6.35 14.69
C ILE A 70 30.47 6.43 15.66
N SER A 71 31.14 5.31 15.94
CA SER A 71 32.17 5.26 16.98
C SER A 71 33.23 4.21 16.70
N ALA A 72 34.28 4.59 15.97
CA ALA A 72 35.48 3.77 15.82
C ALA A 72 36.31 3.74 17.12
N SER A 73 36.89 2.59 17.44
CA SER A 73 37.73 2.39 18.63
C SER A 73 38.80 1.35 18.36
N HIS A 74 40.00 1.48 18.93
CA HIS A 74 41.05 0.49 18.77
C HIS A 74 42.01 0.45 19.95
N THR A 75 42.73 -0.65 20.08
CA THR A 75 43.80 -0.89 21.06
C THR A 75 44.95 -1.67 20.41
N GLN A 76 46.16 -1.49 20.94
CA GLN A 76 47.37 -2.24 20.56
C GLN A 76 47.96 -3.03 21.74
N GLU A 77 47.49 -2.75 22.95
CA GLU A 77 48.01 -3.32 24.19
C GLU A 77 47.08 -4.42 24.73
N ASP A 78 45.77 -4.20 24.60
CA ASP A 78 44.74 -5.09 25.12
C ASP A 78 44.31 -6.13 24.10
N ARG A 79 43.78 -7.25 24.62
CA ARG A 79 43.10 -8.28 23.80
C ARG A 79 41.60 -8.08 23.73
N SER A 80 41.08 -6.98 24.27
CA SER A 80 39.67 -6.65 24.21
C SER A 80 39.50 -5.16 23.94
N VAL A 81 38.51 -4.83 23.11
CA VAL A 81 38.10 -3.46 22.83
C VAL A 81 36.58 -3.40 22.78
N GLN A 82 36.02 -2.38 23.39
CA GLN A 82 34.59 -2.19 23.46
C GLN A 82 34.14 -1.19 22.40
N TRP A 83 33.07 -1.52 21.70
CA TRP A 83 32.27 -0.59 20.93
C TRP A 83 31.09 -0.16 21.80
N LYS A 84 30.97 1.15 22.00
CA LYS A 84 29.91 1.74 22.82
C LYS A 84 29.32 2.93 22.10
N VAL A 85 28.00 2.99 22.06
CA VAL A 85 27.23 4.12 21.52
C VAL A 85 26.18 4.49 22.55
N ASP A 86 26.13 5.75 22.96
CA ASP A 86 25.21 6.21 24.02
C ASP A 86 23.75 6.32 23.52
N SER A 87 23.54 6.57 22.23
CA SER A 87 22.21 6.63 21.60
C SER A 87 22.31 6.20 20.14
N LEU A 88 21.89 4.97 19.83
CA LEU A 88 21.95 4.43 18.48
C LEU A 88 20.72 4.83 17.65
N ILE A 89 20.94 5.64 16.62
CA ILE A 89 19.88 6.19 15.76
C ILE A 89 20.12 5.98 14.25
N ASP A 90 21.24 5.37 13.86
CA ASP A 90 21.56 5.13 12.45
C ASP A 90 21.10 3.73 12.02
N TRP A 91 20.21 3.67 11.03
CA TRP A 91 19.60 2.44 10.52
C TRP A 91 20.51 1.61 9.59
N ILE A 92 21.62 2.20 9.14
CA ILE A 92 22.59 1.55 8.26
C ILE A 92 23.91 1.24 8.98
N GLU A 93 23.91 1.30 10.32
CA GLU A 93 25.10 0.98 11.12
C GLU A 93 25.42 -0.52 11.04
N GLU A 94 26.62 -0.84 10.55
CA GLU A 94 27.14 -2.21 10.44
C GLU A 94 28.53 -2.29 11.10
N PRO A 95 28.62 -2.41 12.44
CA PRO A 95 29.89 -2.41 13.14
C PRO A 95 30.69 -3.69 12.83
N ILE A 96 31.97 -3.52 12.51
CA ILE A 96 32.89 -4.62 12.20
C ILE A 96 34.01 -4.61 13.22
N CYS A 97 34.18 -5.70 13.98
CA CYS A 97 35.40 -5.88 14.74
C CYS A 97 36.49 -6.41 13.82
N TYR A 98 37.66 -5.78 13.82
CA TYR A 98 38.83 -6.23 13.07
C TYR A 98 40.03 -6.48 13.98
N GLY A 99 40.87 -7.42 13.59
CA GLY A 99 42.09 -7.80 14.29
C GLY A 99 43.24 -8.05 13.33
N VAL A 100 44.40 -7.47 13.63
CA VAL A 100 45.67 -7.71 12.93
C VAL A 100 46.59 -8.51 13.83
N PHE A 101 47.01 -9.70 13.41
CA PHE A 101 47.71 -10.68 14.24
C PHE A 101 49.17 -10.87 13.84
N PHE A 102 49.96 -11.42 14.77
CA PHE A 102 51.37 -11.76 14.51
C PHE A 102 51.52 -13.01 13.63
N THR A 103 50.60 -13.97 13.76
CA THR A 103 50.60 -15.25 13.04
C THR A 103 49.47 -15.29 12.00
N ALA A 104 49.54 -16.23 11.05
CA ALA A 104 48.43 -16.48 10.13
C ALA A 104 47.19 -17.02 10.90
N PRO A 105 45.96 -16.67 10.48
CA PRO A 105 45.62 -15.62 9.51
C PRO A 105 46.00 -14.23 10.05
N LYS A 106 46.66 -13.38 9.26
CA LYS A 106 47.23 -12.10 9.78
C LYS A 106 46.20 -10.99 9.96
N GLN A 107 45.07 -11.08 9.26
CA GLN A 107 43.97 -10.13 9.34
C GLN A 107 42.68 -10.93 9.50
N CYS A 108 41.77 -10.38 10.27
CA CYS A 108 40.52 -11.03 10.62
C CYS A 108 39.47 -9.98 10.88
N GLU A 109 38.23 -10.26 10.52
CA GLU A 109 37.09 -9.41 10.79
C GLU A 109 35.88 -10.25 11.18
N GLU A 110 35.08 -9.73 12.11
CA GLU A 110 33.81 -10.29 12.53
C GLU A 110 32.76 -9.19 12.51
N LYS A 111 31.67 -9.43 11.78
CA LYS A 111 30.56 -8.48 11.68
C LYS A 111 29.61 -8.66 12.85
N LEU A 112 29.26 -7.57 13.52
CA LEU A 112 28.25 -7.63 14.58
C LEU A 112 26.87 -7.86 13.98
N ASN A 113 26.16 -8.87 14.46
CA ASN A 113 24.73 -9.03 14.17
C ASN A 113 23.93 -8.03 15.03
N LEU A 114 23.76 -6.82 14.51
CA LEU A 114 23.06 -5.72 15.16
C LEU A 114 21.65 -5.60 14.58
N VAL A 115 20.64 -5.63 15.45
CA VAL A 115 19.25 -5.36 15.10
C VAL A 115 18.79 -4.11 15.84
N LEU A 116 18.71 -2.99 15.12
CA LEU A 116 18.07 -1.78 15.59
C LEU A 116 16.56 -1.88 15.31
N TYR A 117 15.74 -1.78 16.35
CA TYR A 117 14.28 -1.89 16.21
C TYR A 117 13.55 -0.65 16.70
N LYS A 118 12.35 -0.45 16.15
CA LYS A 118 11.40 0.56 16.59
C LYS A 118 9.99 0.03 16.39
N THR A 119 9.18 0.08 17.44
CA THR A 119 7.74 -0.25 17.37
C THR A 119 6.99 0.72 16.45
N PRO A 120 5.84 0.32 15.87
CA PRO A 120 5.11 1.23 15.00
C PRO A 120 4.67 2.50 15.72
N ASP A 121 4.67 3.63 15.01
CA ASP A 121 4.17 4.91 15.55
C ASP A 121 2.64 4.87 15.69
N SER A 122 1.97 4.15 14.78
CA SER A 122 0.53 3.96 14.82
C SER A 122 0.12 2.67 14.10
N VAL A 123 -0.92 2.04 14.62
CA VAL A 123 -1.62 0.91 13.98
C VAL A 123 -3.10 1.29 13.91
N SER A 124 -3.68 1.28 12.72
CA SER A 124 -5.08 1.68 12.52
C SER A 124 -5.83 0.75 11.58
N ILE A 125 -7.13 0.57 11.81
CA ILE A 125 -8.01 -0.19 10.93
C ILE A 125 -8.96 0.76 10.21
N ARG A 126 -9.18 0.52 8.91
CA ARG A 126 -10.25 1.15 8.14
C ARG A 126 -10.97 0.16 7.23
N GLN A 127 -12.21 0.46 6.91
CA GLN A 127 -12.96 -0.25 5.86
C GLN A 127 -12.52 0.26 4.48
N VAL A 128 -12.27 -0.64 3.55
CA VAL A 128 -11.90 -0.28 2.17
C VAL A 128 -13.16 -0.05 1.35
N ASN A 129 -13.26 1.12 0.69
CA ASN A 129 -14.35 1.49 -0.23
C ASN A 129 -15.78 1.34 0.35
N HIS A 130 -15.92 1.39 1.67
CA HIS A 130 -17.20 1.28 2.35
C HIS A 130 -17.25 2.26 3.52
N THR A 131 -18.41 2.88 3.71
CA THR A 131 -18.68 3.74 4.85
C THR A 131 -20.03 3.35 5.46
N GLY A 132 -20.09 3.35 6.78
CA GLY A 132 -21.31 3.02 7.52
C GLY A 132 -21.50 1.52 7.79
N PRO A 133 -22.74 1.11 8.16
CA PRO A 133 -23.02 -0.26 8.59
C PRO A 133 -22.80 -1.30 7.48
N MET A 134 -22.38 -2.49 7.88
CA MET A 134 -22.19 -3.66 7.03
C MET A 134 -23.52 -4.42 6.83
N VAL A 135 -23.67 -5.05 5.67
CA VAL A 135 -24.81 -5.91 5.32
C VAL A 135 -24.43 -7.36 5.58
N ALA A 136 -25.27 -8.10 6.29
CA ALA A 136 -25.05 -9.50 6.56
C ALA A 136 -24.93 -10.32 5.27
N GLY A 137 -23.91 -11.17 5.17
CA GLY A 137 -23.65 -12.02 4.00
C GLY A 137 -22.95 -11.33 2.83
N LYS A 138 -22.67 -10.02 2.92
CA LYS A 138 -21.86 -9.29 1.94
C LYS A 138 -20.38 -9.30 2.36
N GLU A 139 -19.50 -9.43 1.39
CA GLU A 139 -18.05 -9.37 1.63
C GLU A 139 -17.56 -7.92 1.83
N TYR A 140 -16.64 -7.75 2.79
CA TYR A 140 -15.97 -6.48 3.09
C TYR A 140 -14.48 -6.71 3.27
N GLN A 141 -13.70 -5.67 2.98
CA GLN A 141 -12.26 -5.64 3.23
C GLN A 141 -11.94 -4.65 4.34
N LEU A 142 -11.24 -5.14 5.36
CA LEU A 142 -10.64 -4.33 6.40
C LEU A 142 -9.16 -4.19 6.11
N LEU A 143 -8.65 -2.96 6.11
CA LEU A 143 -7.23 -2.67 5.97
C LEU A 143 -6.67 -2.26 7.32
N CYS A 144 -5.60 -2.92 7.74
CA CYS A 144 -4.76 -2.51 8.84
C CYS A 144 -3.53 -1.79 8.28
N GLU A 145 -3.32 -0.55 8.70
CA GLU A 145 -2.19 0.29 8.29
C GLU A 145 -1.23 0.46 9.47
N VAL A 146 0.06 0.21 9.22
CA VAL A 146 1.13 0.25 10.22
C VAL A 146 2.22 1.21 9.76
N GLN A 147 2.54 2.17 10.61
CA GLN A 147 3.39 3.32 10.27
C GLN A 147 4.76 3.25 10.94
N ASN A 148 5.81 3.49 10.16
CA ASN A 148 7.20 3.72 10.60
C ASN A 148 7.77 2.61 11.52
N ILE A 149 7.58 1.35 11.11
CA ILE A 149 8.05 0.15 11.81
C ILE A 149 9.40 -0.31 11.27
N ALA A 150 10.30 -0.78 12.14
CA ALA A 150 11.60 -1.35 11.75
C ALA A 150 12.08 -2.41 12.76
N PRO A 151 12.78 -3.47 12.31
CA PRO A 151 12.88 -3.94 10.92
C PRO A 151 11.58 -4.63 10.51
N VAL A 152 11.19 -4.49 9.25
CA VAL A 152 9.91 -5.05 8.78
C VAL A 152 9.93 -6.59 8.70
N GLN A 153 11.08 -7.22 8.48
CA GLN A 153 11.18 -8.68 8.38
C GLN A 153 10.75 -9.43 9.66
N TYR A 154 10.78 -8.76 10.81
CA TYR A 154 10.40 -9.34 12.11
C TYR A 154 8.97 -8.98 12.53
N LEU A 155 8.22 -8.28 11.68
CA LEU A 155 6.84 -7.90 11.96
C LEU A 155 5.86 -9.03 11.60
N SER A 156 4.98 -9.35 12.54
CA SER A 156 3.74 -10.10 12.33
C SER A 156 2.54 -9.20 12.63
N LEU A 157 1.58 -9.14 11.69
CA LEU A 157 0.28 -8.50 11.91
C LEU A 157 -0.77 -9.56 12.18
N ARG A 158 -1.33 -9.54 13.39
CA ARG A 158 -2.33 -10.49 13.86
C ARG A 158 -3.69 -9.83 13.96
N TRP A 159 -4.65 -10.38 13.24
CA TRP A 159 -6.03 -9.95 13.25
C TRP A 159 -6.83 -10.75 14.26
N TYR A 160 -7.57 -10.03 15.09
CA TYR A 160 -8.47 -10.60 16.09
C TYR A 160 -9.91 -10.22 15.77
N ARG A 161 -10.81 -11.19 15.90
CA ARG A 161 -12.26 -11.00 15.96
C ARG A 161 -12.70 -11.32 17.40
N GLY A 162 -13.04 -10.30 18.17
CA GLY A 162 -13.20 -10.41 19.62
C GLY A 162 -11.87 -10.78 20.28
N GLN A 163 -11.79 -11.99 20.83
CA GLN A 163 -10.57 -12.55 21.42
C GLN A 163 -9.91 -13.64 20.55
N THR A 164 -10.53 -13.97 19.42
CA THR A 164 -10.06 -15.07 18.55
C THR A 164 -9.18 -14.50 17.44
N GLU A 165 -7.96 -15.01 17.32
CA GLU A 165 -7.11 -14.74 16.16
C GLU A 165 -7.74 -15.36 14.91
N VAL A 166 -7.94 -14.56 13.86
CA VAL A 166 -8.60 -14.98 12.62
C VAL A 166 -7.67 -14.96 11.42
N TYR A 167 -6.58 -14.19 11.48
CA TYR A 167 -5.61 -14.10 10.39
C TYR A 167 -4.27 -13.56 10.89
N ASN A 168 -3.17 -14.05 10.31
CA ASN A 168 -1.81 -13.57 10.57
C ASN A 168 -1.13 -13.28 9.23
N HIS A 169 -0.45 -12.15 9.15
CA HIS A 169 0.32 -11.72 8.00
C HIS A 169 1.77 -11.39 8.42
N SER A 170 2.73 -12.14 7.89
CA SER A 170 4.17 -11.92 8.11
C SER A 170 4.79 -11.16 6.95
N PHE A 171 5.84 -10.39 7.23
CA PHE A 171 6.59 -9.63 6.22
C PHE A 171 8.03 -10.15 6.03
N SER A 172 8.25 -11.46 6.23
CA SER A 172 9.56 -12.10 6.13
C SER A 172 10.27 -11.91 4.78
N ASP A 173 9.49 -11.70 3.72
CA ASP A 173 10.00 -11.54 2.35
C ASP A 173 10.53 -10.12 2.09
N LEU A 174 10.21 -9.16 2.97
CA LEU A 174 10.71 -7.79 2.89
C LEU A 174 11.99 -7.66 3.69
N THR A 175 12.99 -7.00 3.11
CA THR A 175 14.29 -6.76 3.76
C THR A 175 14.54 -5.26 3.82
N SER A 176 14.19 -4.64 4.94
CA SER A 176 14.47 -3.22 5.20
C SER A 176 14.79 -3.01 6.67
N SER A 177 15.99 -2.49 6.94
CA SER A 177 16.43 -2.10 8.28
C SER A 177 15.83 -0.77 8.73
N SER A 178 15.49 0.11 7.79
CA SER A 178 14.91 1.42 8.05
C SER A 178 13.39 1.37 8.27
N PRO A 179 12.79 2.38 8.92
CA PRO A 179 11.34 2.46 9.11
C PRO A 179 10.58 2.45 7.79
N VAL A 180 9.59 1.57 7.70
CA VAL A 180 8.70 1.46 6.54
C VAL A 180 7.23 1.52 6.96
N GLN A 181 6.37 1.73 5.96
CA GLN A 181 4.92 1.64 6.10
C GLN A 181 4.46 0.37 5.41
N VAL A 182 3.65 -0.42 6.11
CA VAL A 182 3.07 -1.66 5.57
C VAL A 182 1.60 -1.76 5.92
N SER A 183 0.91 -2.66 5.25
CA SER A 183 -0.50 -2.91 5.51
C SER A 183 -0.87 -4.37 5.32
N SER A 184 -1.96 -4.78 5.95
CA SER A 184 -2.55 -6.11 5.81
C SER A 184 -4.04 -5.96 5.54
N ILE A 185 -4.59 -6.83 4.68
CA ILE A 185 -6.02 -6.85 4.35
C ILE A 185 -6.64 -8.10 4.96
N LEU A 186 -7.73 -7.92 5.69
CA LEU A 186 -8.62 -8.99 6.14
C LEU A 186 -9.93 -8.92 5.36
N VAL A 187 -10.29 -10.01 4.68
CA VAL A 187 -11.59 -10.17 4.02
C VAL A 187 -12.57 -10.79 5.01
N ILE A 188 -13.75 -10.19 5.17
CA ILE A 188 -14.79 -10.66 6.09
C ILE A 188 -16.15 -10.75 5.40
N THR A 189 -16.97 -11.70 5.85
CA THR A 189 -18.38 -11.82 5.46
C THR A 189 -19.22 -11.89 6.73
N PRO A 190 -19.55 -10.74 7.33
CA PRO A 190 -20.20 -10.71 8.62
C PRO A 190 -21.62 -11.29 8.57
N THR A 191 -22.01 -11.94 9.65
CA THR A 191 -23.35 -12.46 9.88
C THR A 191 -24.11 -11.57 10.87
N LYS A 192 -25.44 -11.70 10.96
CA LYS A 192 -26.25 -10.95 11.93
C LYS A 192 -25.82 -11.19 13.38
N ALA A 193 -25.37 -12.40 13.69
CA ALA A 193 -24.90 -12.77 15.02
C ALA A 193 -23.61 -12.05 15.42
N GLU A 194 -22.86 -11.54 14.44
CA GLU A 194 -21.61 -10.81 14.65
C GLU A 194 -21.81 -9.29 14.76
N ASN A 195 -23.06 -8.81 14.85
CA ASN A 195 -23.31 -7.41 15.11
C ASN A 195 -22.74 -6.99 16.49
N GLY A 196 -21.92 -5.94 16.49
CA GLY A 196 -21.22 -5.44 17.67
C GLY A 196 -19.88 -6.14 17.97
N VAL A 197 -19.48 -7.13 17.15
CA VAL A 197 -18.16 -7.76 17.28
C VAL A 197 -17.06 -6.76 16.93
N GLN A 198 -15.97 -6.80 17.70
CA GLN A 198 -14.81 -5.95 17.49
C GLN A 198 -13.74 -6.65 16.68
N TYR A 199 -13.18 -5.93 15.71
CA TYR A 199 -11.96 -6.32 15.02
C TYR A 199 -10.79 -5.52 15.57
N LYS A 200 -9.66 -6.19 15.80
CA LYS A 200 -8.40 -5.57 16.22
C LYS A 200 -7.26 -6.09 15.34
N CYS A 201 -6.28 -5.24 15.10
CA CYS A 201 -5.05 -5.57 14.41
C CYS A 201 -3.92 -5.29 15.40
N VAL A 202 -3.09 -6.31 15.64
CA VAL A 202 -1.99 -6.25 16.58
C VAL A 202 -0.71 -6.43 15.79
N ALA A 203 0.19 -5.44 15.87
CA ALA A 203 1.53 -5.52 15.35
C ALA A 203 2.46 -6.06 16.42
N GLU A 204 3.10 -7.19 16.14
CA GLU A 204 4.04 -7.88 17.04
C GLU A 204 5.42 -7.96 16.39
N LEU A 205 6.47 -7.60 17.13
CA LEU A 205 7.86 -7.66 16.69
C LEU A 205 8.56 -8.89 17.29
N GLU A 206 8.79 -9.90 16.46
CA GLU A 206 9.44 -11.16 16.85
C GLU A 206 10.97 -11.05 16.69
N LEU A 207 11.64 -10.41 17.65
CA LEU A 207 13.07 -10.05 17.58
C LEU A 207 14.05 -11.15 18.04
N GLY A 208 13.52 -12.31 18.46
CA GLY A 208 14.30 -13.42 19.00
C GLY A 208 14.63 -13.29 20.49
N PRO A 209 15.40 -14.25 21.05
CA PRO A 209 15.66 -14.33 22.49
C PRO A 209 16.54 -13.21 23.04
N GLU A 210 17.39 -12.59 22.22
CA GLU A 210 18.19 -11.41 22.60
C GLU A 210 17.37 -10.10 22.57
N GLY A 211 16.15 -10.15 22.03
CA GLY A 211 15.21 -9.02 22.06
C GLY A 211 14.42 -8.94 23.37
N PRO A 212 13.67 -7.84 23.57
CA PRO A 212 12.79 -7.67 24.73
C PRO A 212 11.76 -8.80 24.83
N GLN A 213 11.52 -9.27 26.06
CA GLN A 213 10.53 -10.30 26.38
C GLN A 213 9.51 -9.76 27.40
N PRO A 214 8.20 -9.84 27.12
CA PRO A 214 7.58 -10.39 25.91
C PRO A 214 7.85 -9.54 24.65
N PRO A 215 7.62 -10.09 23.44
CA PRO A 215 7.74 -9.35 22.18
C PRO A 215 6.99 -8.00 22.22
N PRO A 216 7.58 -6.92 21.70
CA PRO A 216 6.91 -5.62 21.65
C PRO A 216 5.67 -5.70 20.78
N THR A 217 4.54 -5.21 21.31
CA THR A 217 3.26 -5.22 20.62
C THR A 217 2.61 -3.85 20.63
N VAL A 218 1.96 -3.49 19.52
CA VAL A 218 1.13 -2.29 19.39
C VAL A 218 -0.20 -2.70 18.77
N SER A 219 -1.31 -2.36 19.43
CA SER A 219 -2.65 -2.69 18.97
C SER A 219 -3.33 -1.49 18.36
N SER A 220 -4.15 -1.72 17.34
CA SER A 220 -5.09 -0.72 16.84
C SER A 220 -6.22 -0.44 17.84
N GLU A 221 -6.87 0.71 17.67
CA GLU A 221 -8.22 0.89 18.19
C GLU A 221 -9.17 -0.17 17.60
N PRO A 222 -10.12 -0.69 18.39
CA PRO A 222 -11.05 -1.71 17.92
C PRO A 222 -12.05 -1.13 16.93
N LEU A 223 -12.23 -1.80 15.80
CA LEU A 223 -13.30 -1.51 14.85
C LEU A 223 -14.56 -2.30 15.23
N ASN A 224 -15.62 -1.62 15.64
CA ASN A 224 -16.93 -2.24 15.89
C ASN A 224 -17.64 -2.53 14.56
N ALA A 225 -17.99 -3.79 14.31
CA ALA A 225 -18.81 -4.18 13.16
C ALA A 225 -20.29 -3.94 13.45
N SER A 226 -20.87 -2.91 12.85
CA SER A 226 -22.33 -2.71 12.84
C SER A 226 -22.92 -3.49 11.66
N VAL A 227 -23.69 -4.54 11.91
CA VAL A 227 -24.20 -5.45 10.88
C VAL A 227 -25.73 -5.46 10.90
N TYR A 228 -26.35 -5.26 9.74
CA TYR A 228 -27.80 -5.38 9.58
C TYR A 228 -28.16 -6.38 8.47
N CYS A 229 -29.36 -6.95 8.55
CA CYS A 229 -29.91 -7.75 7.46
C CYS A 229 -30.62 -6.83 6.47
N GLU A 230 -30.34 -7.01 5.18
CA GLU A 230 -31.19 -6.41 4.15
C GLU A 230 -32.56 -7.10 4.23
N SER A 231 -33.60 -6.35 4.60
CA SER A 231 -34.95 -6.90 4.62
C SER A 231 -35.47 -7.07 3.18
N LEU A 232 -36.41 -7.98 2.95
CA LEU A 232 -37.06 -8.12 1.62
C LEU A 232 -37.65 -6.77 1.15
N ASN A 233 -38.11 -5.93 2.08
CA ASN A 233 -38.60 -4.59 1.79
C ASN A 233 -37.50 -3.62 1.34
N ASP A 234 -36.27 -3.76 1.84
CA ASP A 234 -35.13 -2.95 1.40
C ASP A 234 -34.69 -3.35 0.00
N HIS A 235 -34.72 -4.65 -0.33
CA HIS A 235 -34.44 -5.13 -1.68
C HIS A 235 -35.48 -4.62 -2.69
N ILE A 236 -36.78 -4.68 -2.34
CA ILE A 236 -37.86 -4.09 -3.16
C ILE A 236 -37.65 -2.57 -3.32
N ARG A 237 -37.29 -1.85 -2.25
CA ARG A 237 -37.07 -0.39 -2.26
C ARG A 237 -35.85 0.01 -3.09
N ASN A 238 -34.75 -0.72 -2.99
CA ASN A 238 -33.52 -0.47 -3.77
C ASN A 238 -33.75 -0.79 -5.25
N THR A 239 -34.50 -1.86 -5.55
CA THR A 239 -34.93 -2.20 -6.92
C THR A 239 -35.85 -1.11 -7.48
N ALA A 240 -36.81 -0.61 -6.70
CA ALA A 240 -37.69 0.49 -7.08
C ALA A 240 -36.94 1.83 -7.28
N ARG A 241 -35.91 2.11 -6.48
CA ARG A 241 -35.02 3.28 -6.66
C ARG A 241 -34.21 3.17 -7.96
N SER A 242 -33.64 2.01 -8.25
CA SER A 242 -32.92 1.77 -9.50
C SER A 242 -33.84 1.93 -10.72
N LEU A 243 -35.04 1.35 -10.66
CA LEU A 243 -36.06 1.49 -11.71
C LEU A 243 -36.51 2.94 -11.91
N SER A 244 -36.72 3.71 -10.82
CA SER A 244 -37.10 5.12 -10.92
C SER A 244 -35.98 6.00 -11.49
N PHE A 245 -34.71 5.73 -11.17
CA PHE A 245 -33.58 6.41 -11.83
C PHE A 245 -33.53 6.13 -13.34
N LEU A 246 -33.73 4.87 -13.75
CA LEU A 246 -33.85 4.50 -15.17
C LEU A 246 -35.05 5.21 -15.83
N GLN A 247 -36.20 5.25 -15.17
CA GLN A 247 -37.41 5.90 -15.68
C GLN A 247 -37.22 7.42 -15.87
N VAL A 248 -36.55 8.09 -14.93
CA VAL A 248 -36.20 9.52 -15.04
C VAL A 248 -35.21 9.75 -16.20
N PHE A 249 -34.23 8.86 -16.37
CA PHE A 249 -33.33 8.90 -17.52
C PHE A 249 -34.08 8.78 -18.86
N PHE A 250 -34.98 7.80 -18.98
CA PHE A 250 -35.80 7.62 -20.19
C PHE A 250 -36.76 8.77 -20.43
N SER A 251 -37.36 9.36 -19.38
CA SER A 251 -38.22 10.53 -19.50
C SER A 251 -37.44 11.77 -19.94
N GLY A 252 -36.23 12.00 -19.41
CA GLY A 252 -35.37 13.09 -19.84
C GLY A 252 -34.95 12.98 -21.31
N VAL A 253 -34.62 11.77 -21.77
CA VAL A 253 -34.31 11.49 -23.19
C VAL A 253 -35.54 11.72 -24.09
N PHE A 254 -36.74 11.30 -23.64
CA PHE A 254 -37.98 11.50 -24.38
C PHE A 254 -38.35 12.98 -24.51
N VAL A 255 -38.21 13.77 -23.45
CA VAL A 255 -38.46 15.22 -23.47
C VAL A 255 -37.50 15.93 -24.42
N LEU A 256 -36.20 15.57 -24.40
CA LEU A 256 -35.21 16.08 -25.36
C LEU A 256 -35.60 15.74 -26.80
N PHE A 257 -35.99 14.49 -27.06
CA PHE A 257 -36.43 14.06 -28.38
C PHE A 257 -37.65 14.87 -28.87
N CYS A 258 -38.66 15.08 -28.01
CA CYS A 258 -39.83 15.91 -28.33
C CYS A 258 -39.46 17.39 -28.58
N PHE A 259 -38.50 17.94 -27.84
CA PHE A 259 -38.00 19.30 -28.08
C PHE A 259 -37.31 19.40 -29.45
N PHE A 260 -36.49 18.41 -29.81
CA PHE A 260 -35.89 18.35 -31.13
C PHE A 260 -36.95 18.22 -32.22
N THR A 261 -37.92 17.31 -32.11
CA THR A 261 -38.96 17.18 -33.14
C THR A 261 -39.85 18.42 -33.26
N PHE A 262 -40.16 19.09 -32.15
CA PHE A 262 -40.93 20.34 -32.18
C PHE A 262 -40.15 21.48 -32.84
N THR A 263 -38.87 21.65 -32.48
CA THR A 263 -38.01 22.67 -33.11
C THR A 263 -37.79 22.40 -34.60
N PHE A 264 -37.62 21.13 -35.00
CA PHE A 264 -37.59 20.72 -36.41
C PHE A 264 -38.93 21.00 -37.12
N ALA A 265 -40.06 20.74 -36.48
CA ALA A 265 -41.38 21.01 -37.05
C ALA A 265 -41.66 22.51 -37.20
N THR A 266 -41.27 23.33 -36.23
CA THR A 266 -41.40 24.80 -36.33
C THR A 266 -40.51 25.36 -37.43
N LEU A 267 -39.26 24.86 -37.55
CA LEU A 267 -38.37 25.23 -38.66
C LEU A 267 -38.95 24.79 -40.01
N ALA A 268 -39.51 23.58 -40.09
CA ALA A 268 -40.15 23.09 -41.31
C ALA A 268 -41.38 23.94 -41.70
N MET A 269 -42.20 24.36 -40.72
CA MET A 269 -43.31 25.28 -40.98
C MET A 269 -42.82 26.66 -41.41
N GLU A 270 -41.77 27.21 -40.80
CA GLU A 270 -41.16 28.48 -41.20
C GLU A 270 -40.64 28.41 -42.65
N VAL A 271 -39.99 27.31 -43.04
CA VAL A 271 -39.55 27.07 -44.42
C VAL A 271 -40.75 26.96 -45.37
N HIS A 272 -41.81 26.26 -44.98
CA HIS A 272 -43.01 26.09 -45.82
C HIS A 272 -43.80 27.40 -45.98
N ILE A 273 -43.81 28.24 -44.93
CA ILE A 273 -44.36 29.60 -44.95
C ILE A 273 -43.52 30.48 -45.86
N TYR A 274 -42.18 30.40 -45.77
CA TYR A 274 -41.30 31.11 -46.70
C TYR A 274 -41.53 30.71 -48.15
N GLU A 275 -41.66 29.41 -48.46
CA GLU A 275 -41.97 28.95 -49.83
C GLU A 275 -43.35 29.43 -50.31
N THR A 276 -44.38 29.40 -49.44
CA THR A 276 -45.73 29.87 -49.82
C THR A 276 -45.80 31.39 -50.00
N ILE A 277 -45.06 32.17 -49.20
CA ILE A 277 -44.91 33.62 -49.39
C ILE A 277 -44.15 33.92 -50.69
N PHE A 278 -43.11 33.13 -51.00
CA PHE A 278 -42.35 33.26 -52.26
C PHE A 278 -43.20 32.91 -53.50
N LEU A 279 -44.13 31.96 -53.38
CA LEU A 279 -45.11 31.64 -54.41
C LEU A 279 -46.22 32.70 -54.53
N SER A 280 -46.71 33.23 -53.41
CA SER A 280 -47.76 34.27 -53.37
C SER A 280 -47.31 35.62 -53.90
N SER A 281 -46.08 36.04 -53.58
CA SER A 281 -45.46 37.26 -54.15
C SER A 281 -45.25 37.16 -55.65
N ARG A 282 -45.13 35.94 -56.20
CA ARG A 282 -45.13 35.69 -57.64
C ARG A 282 -46.52 35.82 -58.28
N ILE A 283 -47.60 35.59 -57.52
CA ILE A 283 -49.00 35.63 -58.00
C ILE A 283 -49.63 37.02 -57.82
N SER A 284 -49.33 37.76 -56.74
CA SER A 284 -49.91 39.09 -56.46
C SER A 284 -49.50 40.18 -57.46
N SER A 285 -48.44 39.96 -58.25
CA SER A 285 -48.06 40.87 -59.34
C SER A 285 -49.09 40.93 -60.47
N GLU A 286 -49.99 39.94 -60.62
CA GLU A 286 -50.90 39.85 -61.76
C GLU A 286 -52.30 40.47 -61.52
N TYR A 287 -52.72 40.74 -60.28
CA TYR A 287 -54.14 41.05 -59.96
C TYR A 287 -54.45 42.50 -59.51
N ALA A 288 -53.48 43.42 -59.51
CA ALA A 288 -53.65 44.81 -59.03
C ALA A 288 -54.25 45.80 -60.06
N VAL A 289 -54.93 45.32 -61.10
CA VAL A 289 -55.58 46.17 -62.12
C VAL A 289 -57.03 45.71 -62.27
N LEU A 290 -57.98 46.31 -61.55
CA LEU A 290 -59.39 46.54 -61.97
C LEU A 290 -60.32 46.67 -60.75
N GLY A 291 -60.78 47.89 -60.47
CA GLY A 291 -61.96 48.11 -59.63
C GLY A 291 -62.21 49.56 -59.25
N ASN A 292 -62.90 50.34 -60.10
CA ASN A 292 -63.73 51.47 -59.68
C ASN A 292 -64.70 51.97 -60.78
N TYR A 293 -65.88 52.45 -60.34
CA TYR A 293 -66.89 53.36 -60.95
C TYR A 293 -68.24 52.81 -61.54
N HIS A 294 -69.30 52.92 -60.71
CA HIS A 294 -70.63 53.58 -60.84
C HIS A 294 -71.62 53.47 -62.07
N LEU A 295 -72.89 53.14 -61.73
CA LEU A 295 -74.24 53.66 -62.14
C LEU A 295 -74.78 53.54 -63.60
N ILE A 296 -76.02 53.01 -63.77
CA ILE A 296 -77.25 53.66 -64.36
C ILE A 296 -78.42 52.65 -64.62
N CYS A 297 -79.65 53.19 -64.56
CA CYS A 297 -81.03 52.67 -64.60
C CYS A 297 -81.59 51.90 -65.83
N GLN A 298 -82.75 51.26 -65.57
CA GLN A 298 -84.00 51.12 -66.38
C GLN A 298 -84.09 50.15 -67.58
N CYS A 299 -85.03 49.17 -67.53
CA CYS A 299 -86.34 49.22 -68.22
C CYS A 299 -87.19 47.93 -68.12
N CYS A 300 -88.47 48.11 -68.42
CA CYS A 300 -89.66 47.26 -68.22
C CYS A 300 -89.81 45.97 -69.06
N PHE A 301 -90.66 45.09 -68.50
CA PHE A 301 -91.67 44.18 -69.11
C PHE A 301 -91.39 43.39 -70.41
N ARG A 302 -91.28 42.07 -70.18
CA ARG A 302 -91.81 40.89 -70.91
C ARG A 302 -92.62 41.10 -72.20
N MET A 303 -92.17 40.43 -73.28
CA MET A 303 -92.88 39.30 -73.91
C MET A 303 -91.91 38.13 -74.04
#